data_AF-A0A2U1M0V2-F1
#
_entry.id   AF-A0A2U1M0V2-F1
#
_cell.length_a   1.000
_cell.length_b   1.000
_cell.length_c   1.000
_cell.angle_alpha   90.00
_cell.angle_beta   90.00
_cell.angle_gamma   90.00
#
_symmetry.space_group_name_H-M   'P 1'
#
loop_
_entity.id
_entity.type
_entity.pdbx_description
1 polymer ?
#
loop_
_entity_poly.entity_id
_entity_poly.type
_entity_poly.pdbx_seq_one_letter_code
_entity_poly.pdbx_strand_id
1 'polypeptide(L)'
;MAMEALHATIQEAKSKNLFKGVQQDRLPTRCDLDDREIYLDSTSFSFCEGDLETARHLFIECPIVMDIWENSRVWWDLDAYPKDLTNMLKWVDICNFNNQVKGCLDVVVHMETKVLWRYRNWLCFDAKPPRKDTLCDEIKVISHSLILPWNKKYYK
;
A
#
# COMPACT_ATOMS: atom_id res chain seq x y z
N MET A 1 17.33 -0.97 21.13
CA MET A 1 18.26 -1.19 20.01
C MET A 1 18.12 -2.57 19.34
N ALA A 2 18.43 -3.70 20.00
CA ALA A 2 18.36 -5.03 19.34
C ALA A 2 16.92 -5.51 19.04
N MET A 3 15.95 -5.24 19.93
CA MET A 3 14.53 -5.56 19.69
C MET A 3 13.90 -4.68 18.61
N GLU A 4 14.25 -3.40 18.56
CA GLU A 4 13.79 -2.48 17.51
C GLU A 4 14.32 -2.89 16.14
N ALA A 5 15.59 -3.30 16.06
CA ALA A 5 16.18 -3.83 14.83
C ALA A 5 15.54 -5.16 14.40
N LEU A 6 15.23 -6.06 15.34
CA LEU A 6 14.50 -7.30 15.08
C LEU A 6 13.06 -7.02 14.60
N HIS A 7 12.35 -6.08 15.23
CA HIS A 7 11.02 -5.63 14.80
C HIS A 7 11.05 -4.98 13.42
N ALA A 8 12.01 -4.10 13.15
CA ALA A 8 12.19 -3.47 11.84
C ALA A 8 12.51 -4.52 10.76
N THR A 9 13.34 -5.52 11.07
CA THR A 9 13.67 -6.63 10.15
C THR A 9 12.47 -7.54 9.88
N ILE A 10 11.64 -7.81 10.90
CA ILE A 10 10.39 -8.57 10.75
C ILE A 10 9.37 -7.76 9.91
N GLN A 11 9.26 -6.45 10.14
CA GLN A 11 8.40 -5.58 9.34
C GLN A 11 8.86 -5.49 7.88
N GLU A 12 10.17 -5.36 7.65
CA GLU A 12 10.76 -5.31 6.32
C GLU A 12 10.61 -6.64 5.58
N ALA A 13 10.82 -7.77 6.25
CA ALA A 13 10.59 -9.11 5.69
C ALA A 13 9.11 -9.35 5.34
N LYS A 14 8.17 -8.88 6.18
CA LYS A 14 6.72 -8.89 5.89
C LYS A 14 6.38 -7.99 4.69
N SER A 15 7.09 -6.88 4.50
CA SER A 15 6.91 -5.98 3.36
C SER A 15 7.42 -6.55 2.04
N LYS A 16 8.41 -7.46 2.04
CA LYS A 16 9.03 -8.02 0.82
C LYS A 16 8.10 -8.93 0.01
N ASN A 17 7.06 -9.50 0.61
CA ASN A 17 6.07 -10.36 -0.07
C ASN A 17 4.63 -9.81 0.00
N LEU A 18 4.48 -8.50 0.23
CA LEU A 18 3.18 -7.87 0.46
C LEU A 18 2.15 -8.15 -0.64
N PHE A 19 2.51 -7.91 -1.91
CA PHE A 19 1.59 -8.12 -3.04
C PHE A 19 1.19 -9.58 -3.19
N LYS A 20 2.14 -10.51 -3.00
CA LYS A 20 1.85 -11.96 -2.94
C LYS A 20 0.94 -12.31 -1.76
N GLY A 21 1.09 -11.64 -0.62
CA GLY A 21 0.21 -11.77 0.53
C GLY A 21 -1.21 -11.32 0.24
N VAL A 22 -1.40 -10.22 -0.48
CA VAL A 22 -2.72 -9.77 -0.97
C VAL A 22 -3.32 -10.84 -1.89
N GLN A 23 -2.56 -11.32 -2.87
CA GLN A 23 -3.01 -12.34 -3.83
C GLN A 23 -3.44 -13.66 -3.18
N GLN A 24 -2.82 -14.02 -2.06
CA GLN A 24 -3.08 -15.29 -1.37
C GLN A 24 -4.05 -15.15 -0.20
N ASP A 25 -4.52 -13.92 0.09
CA ASP A 25 -5.29 -13.60 1.29
C ASP A 25 -4.59 -14.07 2.58
N ARG A 26 -3.30 -13.73 2.68
CA ARG A 26 -2.40 -14.18 3.77
C ARG A 26 -1.73 -13.02 4.49
N LEU A 27 -2.38 -11.85 4.51
CA LEU A 27 -1.85 -10.70 5.23
C LEU A 27 -2.14 -10.86 6.72
N PRO A 28 -1.23 -10.47 7.61
CA PRO A 28 -1.51 -10.44 9.04
C PRO A 28 -2.32 -9.16 9.38
N THR A 29 -3.54 -9.05 8.85
CA THR A 29 -4.49 -7.98 9.22
C THR A 29 -4.92 -8.14 10.69
N ARG A 30 -5.61 -7.15 11.28
CA ARG A 30 -6.07 -7.35 12.67
C ARG A 30 -7.05 -8.51 12.78
N CYS A 31 -7.96 -8.66 11.82
CA CYS A 31 -8.86 -9.82 11.79
C CYS A 31 -8.07 -11.14 11.74
N ASP A 32 -7.06 -11.23 10.87
CA ASP A 32 -6.21 -12.44 10.77
C ASP A 32 -5.36 -12.73 12.02
N LEU A 33 -5.03 -11.69 12.79
CA LEU A 33 -4.27 -11.81 14.04
C LEU A 33 -5.20 -12.21 15.20
N ASP A 34 -6.41 -11.65 15.25
CA ASP A 34 -7.45 -11.98 16.22
C ASP A 34 -7.92 -13.44 16.08
N ASP A 35 -8.11 -13.90 14.83
CA ASP A 35 -8.39 -15.31 14.51
C ASP A 35 -7.28 -16.28 14.99
N ARG A 36 -6.08 -15.75 15.28
CA ARG A 36 -4.92 -16.49 15.81
C ARG A 36 -4.65 -16.20 17.30
N GLU A 37 -5.59 -15.56 17.98
CA GLU A 37 -5.50 -15.16 19.40
C GLU A 37 -4.33 -14.21 19.69
N ILE A 38 -3.88 -13.44 18.70
CA ILE A 38 -2.85 -12.41 18.84
C ILE A 38 -3.53 -11.05 19.00
N TYR A 39 -3.73 -10.64 20.24
CA TYR A 39 -4.34 -9.36 20.59
C TYR A 39 -3.33 -8.21 20.44
N LEU A 40 -3.73 -7.14 19.74
CA LEU A 40 -2.97 -5.90 19.68
C LEU A 40 -3.57 -4.91 20.68
N ASP A 41 -2.81 -4.56 21.73
CA ASP A 41 -3.24 -3.67 22.82
C ASP A 41 -3.51 -2.22 22.38
N SER A 42 -3.24 -1.85 21.13
CA SER A 42 -3.28 -0.44 20.72
C SER A 42 -4.69 0.05 20.43
N THR A 43 -5.10 1.06 21.21
CA THR A 43 -6.30 1.91 21.05
C THR A 43 -6.36 2.70 19.74
N SER A 44 -5.39 2.52 18.82
CA SER A 44 -5.40 3.11 17.49
C SER A 44 -6.22 2.23 16.55
N PHE A 45 -7.48 2.60 16.36
CA PHE A 45 -8.36 2.00 15.38
C PHE A 45 -7.72 1.97 13.97
N SER A 46 -8.34 1.23 13.05
CA SER A 46 -8.07 1.24 11.62
C SER A 46 -7.83 2.66 11.08
N PHE A 47 -7.19 2.80 9.91
CA PHE A 47 -6.90 4.07 9.25
C PHE A 47 -7.94 5.19 9.43
N CYS A 48 -9.24 4.84 9.43
CA CYS A 48 -10.38 5.74 9.52
C CYS A 48 -11.25 5.59 10.79
N GLU A 49 -10.76 4.93 11.83
CA GLU A 49 -11.38 4.81 13.16
C GLU A 49 -12.78 4.16 13.25
N GLY A 50 -13.26 3.47 12.20
CA GLY A 50 -14.67 3.03 12.13
C GLY A 50 -14.95 1.59 11.72
N ASP A 51 -14.00 0.89 11.11
CA ASP A 51 -14.26 -0.42 10.48
C ASP A 51 -13.24 -1.49 10.87
N LEU A 52 -13.64 -2.76 10.68
CA LEU A 52 -12.78 -3.93 10.80
C LEU A 52 -11.62 -3.86 9.80
N GLU A 53 -10.40 -4.05 10.31
CA GLU A 53 -9.21 -4.03 9.49
C GLU A 53 -9.05 -5.36 8.75
N THR A 54 -9.62 -5.43 7.55
CA THR A 54 -9.43 -6.50 6.56
C THR A 54 -8.52 -6.03 5.42
N ALA A 55 -8.01 -6.95 4.59
CA ALA A 55 -7.25 -6.57 3.40
C ALA A 55 -8.09 -5.68 2.45
N ARG A 56 -9.38 -6.00 2.31
CA ARG A 56 -10.31 -5.21 1.50
C ARG A 56 -10.45 -3.79 2.03
N HIS A 57 -10.64 -3.63 3.34
CA HIS A 57 -10.69 -2.30 3.95
C HIS A 57 -9.36 -1.54 3.79
N LEU A 58 -8.22 -2.21 4.04
CA LEU A 58 -6.88 -1.61 4.00
C LEU A 58 -6.41 -1.16 2.61
N PHE A 59 -6.92 -1.76 1.53
CA PHE A 59 -6.45 -1.47 0.17
C PHE A 59 -7.52 -0.93 -0.77
N ILE A 60 -8.80 -0.94 -0.40
CA ILE A 60 -9.90 -0.53 -1.30
C ILE A 60 -10.88 0.42 -0.63
N GLU A 61 -11.40 0.07 0.54
CA GLU A 61 -12.62 0.71 1.07
C GLU A 61 -12.37 1.80 2.11
N CYS A 62 -11.20 1.81 2.76
CA CYS A 62 -10.90 2.86 3.72
C CYS A 62 -10.95 4.24 3.06
N PRO A 63 -11.62 5.26 3.65
CA PRO A 63 -11.68 6.61 3.11
C PRO A 63 -10.31 7.20 2.74
N ILE A 64 -9.29 6.99 3.59
CA ILE A 64 -7.91 7.45 3.31
C ILE A 64 -7.35 6.77 2.05
N VAL A 65 -7.65 5.49 1.88
CA VAL A 65 -7.20 4.70 0.73
C VAL A 65 -7.95 5.12 -0.53
N MET A 66 -9.24 5.43 -0.43
CA MET A 66 -10.03 5.97 -1.53
C MET A 66 -9.49 7.32 -2.01
N ASP A 67 -9.09 8.20 -1.09
CA ASP A 67 -8.47 9.48 -1.43
C ASP A 67 -7.13 9.30 -2.16
N ILE A 68 -6.33 8.31 -1.73
CA ILE A 68 -5.07 7.94 -2.40
C ILE A 68 -5.35 7.43 -3.81
N TRP A 69 -6.32 6.52 -3.98
CA TRP A 69 -6.70 6.02 -5.30
C TRP A 69 -7.23 7.11 -6.23
N GLU A 70 -8.04 8.03 -5.72
CA GLU A 70 -8.54 9.17 -6.50
C GLU A 70 -7.38 10.10 -6.89
N ASN A 71 -6.43 10.33 -5.99
CA ASN A 71 -5.24 11.13 -6.29
C ASN A 71 -4.44 10.53 -7.46
N SER A 72 -4.27 9.20 -7.46
CA SER A 72 -3.56 8.50 -8.52
C SER A 72 -4.35 8.41 -9.82
N ARG A 73 -5.67 8.24 -9.74
CA ARG A 73 -6.58 8.35 -10.90
C ARG A 73 -6.38 9.70 -11.59
N VAL A 74 -6.44 10.80 -10.83
CA VAL A 74 -6.26 12.16 -11.35
C VAL A 74 -4.83 12.39 -11.86
N TRP A 75 -3.82 11.88 -11.14
CA TRP A 75 -2.43 12.05 -11.54
C TRP A 75 -2.11 11.37 -12.89
N TRP A 76 -2.75 10.23 -13.17
CA TRP A 76 -2.53 9.45 -14.39
C TRP A 76 -3.59 9.65 -15.47
N ASP A 77 -4.53 10.58 -15.27
CA ASP A 77 -5.64 10.86 -16.20
C ASP A 77 -6.45 9.60 -16.57
N LEU A 78 -6.84 8.84 -15.55
CA LEU A 78 -7.60 7.60 -15.69
C LEU A 78 -9.09 7.83 -15.43
N ASP A 79 -9.96 7.06 -16.09
CA ASP A 79 -11.41 7.20 -15.87
C ASP A 79 -11.86 6.65 -14.50
N ALA A 80 -11.23 5.56 -14.05
CA ALA A 80 -11.61 4.86 -12.83
C ALA A 80 -10.39 4.19 -12.16
N TYR A 81 -10.55 3.89 -10.87
CA TYR A 81 -9.60 3.14 -10.05
C TYR A 81 -10.26 1.87 -9.48
N PRO A 82 -9.47 0.89 -8.98
CA PRO A 82 -9.98 -0.40 -8.51
C PRO A 82 -11.00 -0.28 -7.37
N LYS A 83 -12.05 -1.11 -7.42
CA LYS A 83 -13.12 -1.16 -6.40
C LYS A 83 -13.18 -2.47 -5.63
N ASP A 84 -12.24 -3.38 -5.89
CA ASP A 84 -12.05 -4.61 -5.15
C ASP A 84 -10.60 -5.10 -5.33
N LEU A 85 -10.18 -6.03 -4.47
CA LEU A 85 -8.82 -6.59 -4.47
C LEU A 85 -8.49 -7.33 -5.77
N THR A 86 -9.48 -8.00 -6.39
CA THR A 86 -9.23 -8.75 -7.63
C THR A 86 -8.90 -7.81 -8.78
N ASN A 87 -9.67 -6.73 -8.90
CA ASN A 87 -9.45 -5.69 -9.90
C ASN A 87 -8.17 -4.92 -9.62
N MET A 88 -7.83 -4.63 -8.35
CA MET A 88 -6.57 -3.99 -7.99
C MET A 88 -5.35 -4.75 -8.53
N LEU A 89 -5.35 -6.07 -8.41
CA LEU A 89 -4.26 -6.94 -8.85
C LEU A 89 -4.10 -7.01 -10.38
N LYS A 90 -5.12 -6.62 -11.15
CA LYS A 90 -5.15 -6.69 -12.62
C LYS A 90 -5.29 -5.32 -13.30
N TRP A 91 -5.41 -4.25 -12.51
CA TRP A 91 -5.85 -2.95 -13.00
C TRP A 91 -4.91 -2.38 -14.07
N VAL A 92 -3.60 -2.48 -13.83
CA VAL A 92 -2.59 -1.99 -14.75
C VAL A 92 -2.65 -2.72 -16.10
N ASP A 93 -2.96 -4.02 -16.09
CA ASP A 93 -3.06 -4.83 -17.30
C ASP A 93 -4.24 -4.40 -18.18
N ILE A 94 -5.34 -3.95 -17.57
CA ILE A 94 -6.55 -3.51 -18.29
C ILE A 94 -6.51 -2.04 -18.72
N CYS A 95 -5.57 -1.23 -18.19
CA CYS A 95 -5.40 0.16 -18.64
C CYS A 95 -5.00 0.22 -20.11
N ASN A 96 -5.50 1.23 -20.83
CA ASN A 96 -5.20 1.44 -22.26
C ASN A 96 -3.87 2.21 -22.46
N PHE A 97 -2.79 1.62 -21.99
CA PHE A 97 -1.44 2.15 -22.11
C PHE A 97 -0.50 1.17 -22.82
N ASN A 98 0.59 1.68 -23.39
CA ASN A 98 1.66 0.82 -23.88
C ASN A 98 2.40 0.15 -22.69
N ASN A 99 3.14 -0.92 -22.96
CA ASN A 99 3.80 -1.71 -21.91
C ASN A 99 4.79 -0.90 -21.04
N GLN A 100 5.43 0.13 -21.60
CA GLN A 100 6.35 0.98 -20.84
C GLN A 100 5.62 1.83 -19.82
N VAL A 101 4.52 2.47 -20.24
CA VAL A 101 3.68 3.30 -19.37
C VAL A 101 2.97 2.43 -18.33
N LYS A 102 2.51 1.22 -18.73
CA LYS A 102 2.00 0.21 -17.79
C LYS A 102 3.04 -0.15 -16.73
N GLY A 103 4.29 -0.38 -17.10
CA GLY A 103 5.36 -0.66 -16.14
C GLY A 103 5.58 0.49 -15.14
N CYS A 104 5.39 1.73 -15.56
CA CYS A 104 5.48 2.89 -14.66
C CYS A 104 4.27 2.98 -13.71
N LEU A 105 3.06 2.72 -14.22
CA LEU A 105 1.84 2.66 -13.39
C LEU A 105 1.90 1.49 -12.40
N ASP A 106 2.46 0.35 -12.80
CA ASP A 106 2.68 -0.81 -11.94
C ASP A 106 3.56 -0.46 -10.73
N VAL A 107 4.63 0.33 -10.95
CA VAL A 107 5.46 0.85 -9.85
C VAL A 107 4.63 1.70 -8.90
N VAL A 108 3.73 2.56 -9.41
CA VAL A 108 2.87 3.41 -8.58
C VAL A 108 1.94 2.57 -7.71
N VAL A 109 1.22 1.61 -8.29
CA VAL A 109 0.30 0.71 -7.56
C VAL A 109 1.05 -0.11 -6.50
N HIS A 110 2.24 -0.61 -6.83
CA HIS A 110 3.08 -1.32 -5.87
C HIS A 110 3.54 -0.42 -4.71
N MET A 111 3.87 0.84 -5.00
CA MET A 111 4.31 1.80 -3.99
C MET A 111 3.15 2.26 -3.09
N GLU A 112 1.96 2.49 -3.64
CA GLU A 112 0.74 2.73 -2.86
C GLU A 112 0.50 1.60 -1.86
N THR A 113 0.48 0.37 -2.35
CA THR A 113 0.26 -0.83 -1.53
C THR A 113 1.30 -0.90 -0.40
N LYS A 114 2.58 -0.67 -0.72
CA LYS A 114 3.67 -0.67 0.28
C LYS A 114 3.55 0.45 1.30
N VAL A 115 3.26 1.66 0.88
CA VAL A 115 3.14 2.82 1.77
C VAL A 115 1.97 2.63 2.71
N LEU A 116 0.81 2.19 2.21
CA LEU A 116 -0.36 1.84 3.02
C LEU A 116 -0.01 0.77 4.06
N TRP A 117 0.58 -0.35 3.63
CA TRP A 117 0.95 -1.42 4.56
C TRP A 117 1.95 -0.96 5.62
N ARG A 118 2.94 -0.16 5.23
CA ARG A 118 3.90 0.42 6.17
C ARG A 118 3.20 1.35 7.16
N TYR A 119 2.34 2.25 6.67
CA TYR A 119 1.57 3.17 7.51
C TYR A 119 0.71 2.41 8.54
N ARG A 120 0.08 1.31 8.12
CA ARG A 120 -0.63 0.40 9.04
C ARG A 120 0.29 -0.17 10.10
N ASN A 121 1.48 -0.65 9.72
CA ASN A 121 2.42 -1.21 10.69
C ASN A 121 2.91 -0.15 11.68
N TRP A 122 3.08 1.11 11.25
CA TRP A 122 3.36 2.22 12.17
C TRP A 122 2.22 2.40 13.18
N LEU A 123 0.97 2.41 12.74
CA LEU A 123 -0.19 2.54 13.65
C LEU A 123 -0.32 1.39 14.65
N CYS A 124 0.10 0.18 14.27
CA CYS A 124 -0.01 -1.02 15.11
C CYS A 124 1.14 -1.16 16.10
N PHE A 125 2.36 -0.80 15.70
CA PHE A 125 3.58 -1.20 16.40
C PHE A 125 4.47 -0.03 16.82
N ASP A 126 4.17 1.19 16.38
CA ASP A 126 5.06 2.33 16.52
C ASP A 126 4.36 3.53 17.19
N ALA A 127 5.11 4.32 17.94
CA ALA A 127 4.53 5.34 18.81
C ALA A 127 4.18 6.66 18.08
N LYS A 128 4.71 6.87 16.86
CA LYS A 128 4.57 8.13 16.13
C LYS A 128 4.43 7.94 14.61
N PRO A 129 3.25 7.53 14.12
CA PRO A 129 3.00 7.42 12.68
C PRO A 129 3.19 8.76 11.97
N PRO A 130 3.58 8.76 10.68
CA PRO A 130 3.58 9.98 9.87
C PRO A 130 2.14 10.53 9.75
N ARG A 131 2.01 11.78 9.32
CA ARG A 131 0.67 12.35 9.15
C ARG A 131 0.00 11.76 7.90
N LYS A 132 -1.32 11.58 7.99
CA LYS A 132 -2.13 10.97 6.93
C LYS A 132 -2.09 11.76 5.62
N ASP A 133 -2.02 13.09 5.71
CA ASP A 133 -1.99 14.03 4.59
C ASP A 133 -0.71 13.92 3.74
N THR A 134 0.36 13.33 4.26
CA THR A 134 1.64 13.23 3.53
C THR A 134 1.78 11.97 2.67
N LEU A 135 0.83 11.02 2.77
CA LEU A 135 0.94 9.71 2.12
C LEU A 135 0.95 9.82 0.59
N CYS A 136 0.07 10.64 0.00
CA CYS A 136 0.00 10.85 -1.45
C CYS A 136 1.31 11.42 -2.02
N ASP A 137 1.87 12.43 -1.34
CA ASP A 137 3.13 13.05 -1.76
C ASP A 137 4.30 12.06 -1.65
N GLU A 138 4.32 11.26 -0.59
CA GLU A 138 5.32 10.20 -0.42
C GLU A 138 5.26 9.17 -1.56
N ILE A 139 4.06 8.71 -1.92
CA ILE A 139 3.84 7.79 -3.05
C ILE A 139 4.40 8.39 -4.34
N LYS A 140 4.07 9.65 -4.64
CA LYS A 140 4.55 10.33 -5.85
C LYS A 140 6.07 10.45 -5.88
N VAL A 141 6.67 10.90 -4.78
CA VAL A 141 8.12 11.08 -4.68
C VAL A 141 8.86 9.76 -4.86
N ILE A 142 8.45 8.70 -4.17
CA ILE A 142 9.12 7.40 -4.26
C ILE A 142 8.93 6.81 -5.66
N SER A 143 7.70 6.79 -6.18
CA SER A 143 7.43 6.25 -7.52
C SER A 143 8.22 6.99 -8.60
N HIS A 144 8.24 8.32 -8.57
CA HIS A 144 9.03 9.12 -9.51
C HIS A 144 10.54 8.78 -9.41
N SER A 145 11.08 8.65 -8.20
CA SER A 145 12.48 8.28 -8.00
C SER A 145 12.85 6.91 -8.58
N LEU A 146 11.90 5.95 -8.58
CA LEU A 146 12.08 4.61 -9.12
C LEU A 146 11.91 4.54 -10.65
N ILE A 147 11.03 5.38 -11.21
CA ILE A 147 10.75 5.45 -12.65
C ILE A 147 11.87 6.21 -13.39
N LEU A 148 12.42 7.28 -12.80
CA LEU A 148 13.42 8.14 -13.44
C LEU A 148 14.63 7.38 -14.04
N PRO A 149 15.26 6.42 -13.34
CA PRO A 149 16.37 5.65 -13.89
C PRO A 149 16.00 4.81 -15.13
N TRP A 150 14.73 4.38 -15.23
CA TRP A 150 14.27 3.56 -16.35
C TRP A 150 14.22 4.39 -17.62
N ASN A 151 13.70 5.62 -17.54
CA ASN A 151 13.66 6.53 -18.69
C ASN A 151 15.05 6.87 -19.23
N LYS A 152 16.08 7.01 -18.37
CA LYS A 152 17.46 7.30 -18.82
C LYS A 152 18.11 6.16 -19.61
N LYS A 153 17.59 4.93 -19.53
CA LYS A 153 18.14 3.76 -20.22
C LYS A 153 17.63 3.60 -21.66
N TYR A 154 16.49 4.21 -22.01
CA TYR A 154 15.83 4.06 -23.32
C TYR A 154 15.96 5.29 -24.23
N TYR A 155 16.51 6.41 -23.74
CA TYR A 155 16.83 7.60 -24.53
C TYR A 155 18.34 7.70 -24.86
N LYS A 156 19.02 6.57 -25.04
CA LYS A 156 20.39 6.51 -25.57
C LYS A 156 20.40 5.80 -26.91
#